data_AF-A0A1F3XWG8-F1
#
_entry.id   AF-A0A1F3XWG8-F1
#
_cell.length_a   1.000
_cell.length_b   1.000
_cell.length_c   1.000
_cell.angle_alpha   90.00
_cell.angle_beta   90.00
_cell.angle_gamma   90.00
#
_symmetry.space_group_name_H-M   'P 1'
#
loop_
_entity.id
_entity.type
_entity.pdbx_description
1 polymer ?
#
loop_
_entity_poly.entity_id
_entity_poly.type
_entity_poly.pdbx_seq_one_letter_code
_entity_poly.pdbx_strand_id
1 'polypeptide(L)'
;MQPLGDPHNFGKRVALTAEDQISKPRNLFWEWLFLSSASPFRRLIDRAASTKGVTSPFRLFPDLAFTTDSLIAGGTVSRLKLTPFSARDITPGLCESVGSVIGLVTAMGIADLHRQNVVFGIDESGRPIFAPLDIESALETYSLPSQTHLLPSTEVPSDLCGFAGFLKIASGTDRDLSITTAFAHGYLTTVELVLENAAKISETFSALDQFKKAPVRLFLRATRQYYSWLEQTGRAIEPPLHESEWEQLKRGDIPYFVRFLDSKEIMYFHEPATLQPANLASALTDRGLANSITFQKDVLPGLFEDPKKTNDLLKAGVLQLLRFCDGKRQTGRSQYGDVTCEFSAEEMFVTWRDKLKVKCARK
;
A
#
# COMPACT_ATOMS: atom_id res chain seq x y z
N MET A 1 -10.95 -26.51 -4.49
CA MET A 1 -10.34 -25.18 -4.22
C MET A 1 -9.88 -25.13 -2.79
N GLN A 2 -8.66 -24.66 -2.52
CA GLN A 2 -8.12 -24.52 -1.17
C GLN A 2 -8.34 -23.07 -0.69
N PRO A 3 -9.05 -22.81 0.43
CA PRO A 3 -9.25 -21.45 0.93
C PRO A 3 -7.94 -20.85 1.46
N LEU A 4 -7.70 -19.56 1.17
CA LEU A 4 -6.46 -18.84 1.46
C LEU A 4 -6.67 -17.52 2.23
N GLY A 5 -7.86 -17.26 2.79
CA GLY A 5 -8.14 -16.03 3.51
C GLY A 5 -9.47 -16.02 4.27
N ASP A 6 -9.79 -14.84 4.80
CA ASP A 6 -10.98 -14.58 5.62
C ASP A 6 -12.28 -14.69 4.81
N PRO A 7 -13.40 -15.10 5.44
CA PRO A 7 -14.69 -15.09 4.80
C PRO A 7 -15.25 -13.66 4.72
N HIS A 8 -15.71 -13.30 3.53
CA HIS A 8 -16.44 -12.06 3.27
C HIS A 8 -17.65 -12.36 2.38
N ASN A 9 -18.64 -11.47 2.38
CA ASN A 9 -19.71 -11.43 1.38
C ASN A 9 -20.36 -12.81 1.15
N PHE A 10 -20.99 -13.36 2.20
CA PHE A 10 -21.64 -14.67 2.23
C PHE A 10 -20.65 -15.84 2.23
N GLY A 11 -19.61 -15.75 3.06
CA GLY A 11 -18.63 -16.81 3.25
C GLY A 11 -17.68 -17.03 2.08
N LYS A 12 -17.67 -16.14 1.08
CA LYS A 12 -16.72 -16.20 -0.04
C LYS A 12 -15.31 -15.93 0.45
N ARG A 13 -14.34 -16.63 -0.13
CA ARG A 13 -12.92 -16.56 0.25
C ARG A 13 -12.04 -16.53 -0.98
N VAL A 14 -10.88 -15.90 -0.83
CA VAL A 14 -9.76 -16.12 -1.75
C VAL A 14 -9.39 -17.60 -1.72
N ALA A 15 -9.15 -18.21 -2.88
CA ALA A 15 -8.86 -19.64 -2.96
C ALA A 15 -7.87 -20.00 -4.06
N LEU A 16 -7.09 -21.05 -3.85
CA LEU A 16 -6.29 -21.71 -4.89
C LEU A 16 -7.19 -22.64 -5.71
N THR A 17 -7.21 -22.42 -7.02
CA THR A 17 -7.92 -23.23 -8.03
C THR A 17 -7.14 -24.50 -8.36
N ALA A 18 -7.76 -25.42 -9.12
CA ALA A 18 -7.07 -26.64 -9.55
C ALA A 18 -5.99 -26.36 -10.61
N GLU A 19 -6.15 -25.25 -11.34
CA GLU A 19 -5.28 -24.77 -12.41
C GLU A 19 -4.11 -23.91 -11.89
N ASP A 20 -3.82 -23.96 -10.58
CA ASP A 20 -2.76 -23.18 -9.92
C ASP A 20 -2.91 -21.65 -10.06
N GLN A 21 -4.16 -21.17 -10.15
CA GLN A 21 -4.51 -19.76 -10.11
C GLN A 21 -5.14 -19.37 -8.77
N ILE A 22 -5.05 -18.10 -8.40
CA ILE A 22 -5.74 -17.54 -7.22
C ILE A 22 -7.09 -16.97 -7.67
N SER A 23 -8.18 -17.55 -7.19
CA SER A 23 -9.52 -17.01 -7.32
C SER A 23 -9.77 -15.99 -6.22
N LYS A 24 -10.21 -14.79 -6.60
CA LYS A 24 -10.58 -13.71 -5.67
C LYS A 24 -12.03 -13.30 -5.95
N PRO A 25 -12.95 -13.49 -4.99
CA PRO A 25 -14.38 -13.19 -5.17
C PRO A 25 -14.71 -11.71 -4.94
N ARG A 26 -13.87 -10.81 -5.46
CA ARG A 26 -13.92 -9.36 -5.27
C ARG A 26 -13.22 -8.64 -6.43
N ASN A 27 -13.41 -7.33 -6.53
CA ASN A 27 -12.82 -6.50 -7.57
C ASN A 27 -11.30 -6.72 -7.72
N LEU A 28 -10.86 -6.92 -8.95
CA LEU A 28 -9.45 -7.10 -9.32
C LEU A 28 -8.86 -5.92 -10.11
N PHE A 29 -9.64 -4.86 -10.32
CA PHE A 29 -9.22 -3.73 -11.17
C PHE A 29 -7.97 -3.04 -10.61
N TRP A 30 -7.96 -2.79 -9.30
CA TRP A 30 -6.83 -2.14 -8.64
C TRP A 30 -5.57 -3.03 -8.67
N GLU A 31 -5.69 -4.32 -8.41
CA GLU A 31 -4.57 -5.26 -8.55
C GLU A 31 -4.04 -5.30 -9.98
N TRP A 32 -4.92 -5.40 -10.98
CA TRP A 32 -4.54 -5.35 -12.39
C TRP A 32 -3.79 -4.06 -12.75
N LEU A 33 -4.28 -2.92 -12.27
CA LEU A 33 -3.72 -1.60 -12.54
C LEU A 33 -2.26 -1.47 -12.08
N PHE A 34 -1.86 -2.16 -11.02
CA PHE A 34 -0.50 -2.09 -10.46
C PHE A 34 0.37 -3.32 -10.79
N LEU A 35 -0.21 -4.52 -10.85
CA LEU A 35 0.54 -5.79 -10.92
C LEU A 35 0.60 -6.38 -12.33
N SER A 36 -0.17 -5.87 -13.30
CA SER A 36 -0.05 -6.28 -14.69
C SER A 36 0.84 -5.32 -15.48
N SER A 37 1.81 -5.83 -16.24
CA SER A 37 2.57 -5.03 -17.22
C SER A 37 1.68 -4.49 -18.35
N ALA A 38 0.52 -5.11 -18.56
CA ALA A 38 -0.51 -4.66 -19.48
C ALA A 38 -1.29 -3.43 -18.97
N SER A 39 -1.08 -2.99 -17.73
CA SER A 39 -1.69 -1.76 -17.20
C SER A 39 -1.15 -0.49 -17.90
N PRO A 40 -2.03 0.41 -18.40
CA PRO A 40 -1.61 1.71 -18.91
C PRO A 40 -0.88 2.57 -17.87
N PHE A 41 -1.25 2.46 -16.60
CA PHE A 41 -0.60 3.18 -15.50
C PHE A 41 0.86 2.77 -15.34
N ARG A 42 1.11 1.46 -15.28
CA ARG A 42 2.46 0.93 -15.15
C ARG A 42 3.34 1.38 -16.31
N ARG A 43 2.84 1.28 -17.54
CA ARG A 43 3.56 1.76 -18.74
C ARG A 43 3.84 3.27 -18.71
N LEU A 44 2.91 4.09 -18.23
CA LEU A 44 3.11 5.52 -18.09
C LEU A 44 4.28 5.81 -17.14
N ILE A 45 4.27 5.19 -15.96
CA ILE A 45 5.30 5.40 -14.93
C ILE A 45 6.66 4.84 -15.38
N ASP A 46 6.70 3.65 -15.97
CA ASP A 46 7.93 3.05 -16.52
C ASP A 46 8.55 3.96 -17.59
N ARG A 47 7.73 4.51 -18.50
CA ARG A 47 8.20 5.46 -19.51
C ARG A 47 8.71 6.74 -18.88
N ALA A 48 7.98 7.30 -17.90
CA ALA A 48 8.39 8.52 -17.22
C ALA A 48 9.71 8.33 -16.45
N ALA A 49 9.88 7.18 -15.77
CA ALA A 49 11.12 6.82 -15.08
C ALA A 49 12.29 6.70 -16.06
N SER A 50 12.09 6.00 -17.19
CA SER A 50 13.09 5.86 -18.25
C SER A 50 13.52 7.20 -18.83
N THR A 51 12.57 8.09 -19.16
CA THR A 51 12.88 9.45 -19.66
C THR A 51 13.72 10.27 -18.68
N LYS A 52 13.51 10.09 -17.37
CA LYS A 52 14.27 10.79 -16.33
C LYS A 52 15.58 10.09 -15.95
N GLY A 53 15.83 8.87 -16.44
CA GLY A 53 16.98 8.07 -16.02
C GLY A 53 16.94 7.65 -14.55
N VAL A 54 15.75 7.46 -13.97
CA VAL A 54 15.57 6.98 -12.59
C VAL A 54 15.06 5.54 -12.56
N THR A 55 15.27 4.84 -11.45
CA THR A 55 14.77 3.48 -11.25
C THR A 55 13.24 3.48 -11.32
N SER A 56 12.67 2.58 -12.14
CA SER A 56 11.21 2.39 -12.16
C SER A 56 10.74 1.82 -10.82
N PRO A 57 9.68 2.38 -10.21
CA PRO A 57 9.08 1.80 -9.02
C PRO A 57 8.42 0.43 -9.26
N PHE A 58 8.13 0.07 -10.52
CA PHE A 58 7.58 -1.24 -10.89
C PHE A 58 8.66 -2.30 -11.17
N ARG A 59 9.95 -1.98 -11.00
CA ARG A 59 11.07 -2.91 -11.20
C ARG A 59 10.93 -4.19 -10.35
N LEU A 60 10.45 -4.04 -9.11
CA LEU A 60 10.24 -5.14 -8.17
C LEU A 60 8.82 -5.70 -8.18
N PHE A 61 7.92 -5.14 -8.98
CA PHE A 61 6.55 -5.66 -9.09
C PHE A 61 6.53 -6.91 -9.97
N PRO A 62 5.74 -7.94 -9.62
CA PRO A 62 5.51 -9.07 -10.52
C PRO A 62 4.80 -8.60 -11.80
N ASP A 63 4.75 -9.45 -12.80
CA ASP A 63 3.83 -9.30 -13.93
C ASP A 63 2.80 -10.42 -13.85
N LEU A 64 1.62 -10.09 -13.35
CA LEU A 64 0.55 -11.06 -13.14
C LEU A 64 -0.48 -10.98 -14.26
N ALA A 65 -0.98 -12.16 -14.65
CA ALA A 65 -2.10 -12.28 -15.58
C ALA A 65 -3.42 -12.31 -14.81
N PHE A 66 -4.41 -11.57 -15.29
CA PHE A 66 -5.72 -11.42 -14.68
C PHE A 66 -6.82 -11.87 -15.63
N THR A 67 -7.79 -12.60 -15.11
CA THR A 67 -9.06 -12.89 -15.78
C THR A 67 -10.19 -12.38 -14.89
N THR A 68 -11.05 -11.53 -15.41
CA THR A 68 -12.14 -10.92 -14.63
C THR A 68 -13.49 -11.29 -15.23
N ASP A 69 -14.38 -11.87 -14.43
CA ASP A 69 -15.75 -12.18 -14.85
C ASP A 69 -16.62 -10.91 -14.80
N SER A 70 -16.43 -10.10 -13.76
CA SER A 70 -16.99 -8.75 -13.64
C SER A 70 -16.24 -7.94 -12.58
N LEU A 71 -16.44 -6.62 -12.57
CA LEU A 71 -15.81 -5.74 -11.55
C LEU A 71 -16.26 -6.04 -10.12
N ILE A 72 -17.41 -6.68 -9.92
CA ILE A 72 -17.98 -6.95 -8.59
C ILE A 72 -17.78 -8.41 -8.17
N ALA A 73 -18.03 -9.37 -9.07
CA ALA A 73 -17.90 -10.79 -8.76
C ALA A 73 -16.43 -11.24 -8.60
N GLY A 74 -15.51 -10.50 -9.21
CA GLY A 74 -14.07 -10.78 -9.18
C GLY A 74 -13.59 -11.64 -10.33
N GLY A 75 -12.67 -12.54 -10.05
CA GLY A 75 -12.06 -13.39 -11.08
C GLY A 75 -10.84 -14.16 -10.58
N THR A 76 -9.90 -14.42 -11.47
CA THR A 76 -8.66 -15.14 -11.18
C THR A 76 -7.42 -14.32 -11.51
N VAL A 77 -6.35 -14.57 -10.76
CA VAL A 77 -5.01 -14.02 -10.98
C VAL A 77 -3.98 -15.15 -10.97
N SER A 78 -2.99 -15.08 -11.85
CA SER A 78 -1.88 -16.03 -11.88
C SER A 78 -1.17 -16.09 -10.53
N ARG A 79 -0.86 -17.30 -10.05
CA ARG A 79 -0.15 -17.48 -8.78
C ARG A 79 1.31 -17.07 -8.91
N LEU A 80 1.76 -16.22 -7.99
CA LEU A 80 3.17 -15.88 -7.84
C LEU A 80 3.87 -16.95 -6.98
N LYS A 81 4.97 -17.51 -7.50
CA LYS A 81 5.86 -18.42 -6.77
C LYS A 81 7.18 -17.72 -6.51
N LEU A 82 7.60 -17.71 -5.25
CA LEU A 82 8.82 -17.03 -4.81
C LEU A 82 9.68 -17.99 -4.00
N THR A 83 10.98 -17.87 -4.18
CA THR A 83 11.98 -18.42 -3.26
C THR A 83 12.44 -17.33 -2.28
N PRO A 84 12.81 -17.67 -1.03
CA PRO A 84 13.21 -16.66 -0.06
C PRO A 84 14.48 -15.90 -0.49
N PHE A 85 14.50 -14.60 -0.20
CA PHE A 85 15.74 -13.79 -0.26
C PHE A 85 16.76 -14.24 0.78
N SER A 86 18.04 -14.05 0.45
CA SER A 86 19.14 -14.13 1.40
C SER A 86 19.65 -12.74 1.78
N ALA A 87 20.35 -12.66 2.91
CA ALA A 87 21.02 -11.42 3.34
C ALA A 87 22.05 -10.92 2.31
N ARG A 88 22.60 -11.80 1.45
CA ARG A 88 23.58 -11.46 0.42
C ARG A 88 22.98 -10.69 -0.75
N ASP A 89 21.67 -10.77 -0.93
CA ASP A 89 20.96 -10.10 -2.02
C ASP A 89 20.70 -8.61 -1.73
N ILE A 90 20.92 -8.20 -0.48
CA ILE A 90 20.69 -6.83 -0.03
C ILE A 90 21.87 -5.96 -0.46
N THR A 91 21.64 -5.23 -1.55
CA THR A 91 22.57 -4.26 -2.13
C THR A 91 21.95 -2.86 -2.10
N PRO A 92 22.75 -1.78 -2.17
CA PRO A 92 22.22 -0.42 -2.31
C PRO A 92 21.20 -0.27 -3.45
N GLY A 93 21.45 -0.89 -4.62
CA GLY A 93 20.52 -0.83 -5.75
C GLY A 93 19.19 -1.56 -5.51
N LEU A 94 19.19 -2.68 -4.77
CA LEU A 94 17.94 -3.30 -4.32
C LEU A 94 17.20 -2.38 -3.34
N CYS A 95 17.91 -1.78 -2.40
CA CYS A 95 17.33 -0.87 -1.41
C CYS A 95 16.78 0.42 -2.03
N GLU A 96 17.41 0.95 -3.07
CA GLU A 96 16.84 1.99 -3.92
C GLU A 96 15.53 1.53 -4.57
N SER A 97 15.53 0.33 -5.16
CA SER A 97 14.33 -0.22 -5.80
C SER A 97 13.20 -0.42 -4.79
N VAL A 98 13.49 -0.91 -3.58
CA VAL A 98 12.49 -1.04 -2.50
C VAL A 98 12.03 0.33 -2.00
N GLY A 99 12.95 1.30 -1.84
CA GLY A 99 12.59 2.70 -1.54
C GLY A 99 11.64 3.27 -2.57
N SER A 100 11.84 2.94 -3.85
CA SER A 100 10.95 3.32 -4.95
C SER A 100 9.56 2.69 -4.81
N VAL A 101 9.47 1.41 -4.45
CA VAL A 101 8.17 0.78 -4.13
C VAL A 101 7.47 1.50 -2.98
N ILE A 102 8.18 1.78 -1.88
CA ILE A 102 7.62 2.51 -0.73
C ILE A 102 7.10 3.89 -1.16
N GLY A 103 7.86 4.61 -2.00
CA GLY A 103 7.45 5.90 -2.55
C GLY A 103 6.17 5.81 -3.38
N LEU A 104 6.09 4.82 -4.28
CA LEU A 104 4.92 4.61 -5.15
C LEU A 104 3.67 4.27 -4.34
N VAL A 105 3.74 3.28 -3.45
CA VAL A 105 2.55 2.85 -2.68
C VAL A 105 2.06 3.94 -1.74
N THR A 106 2.97 4.74 -1.18
CA THR A 106 2.60 5.89 -0.34
C THR A 106 1.95 6.99 -1.16
N ALA A 107 2.55 7.37 -2.31
CA ALA A 107 2.02 8.44 -3.16
C ALA A 107 0.68 8.07 -3.81
N MET A 108 0.45 6.78 -4.08
CA MET A 108 -0.81 6.27 -4.63
C MET A 108 -1.83 5.90 -3.54
N GLY A 109 -1.51 6.10 -2.26
CA GLY A 109 -2.46 5.87 -1.17
C GLY A 109 -2.89 4.42 -1.02
N ILE A 110 -1.99 3.46 -1.27
CA ILE A 110 -2.31 2.04 -1.09
C ILE A 110 -2.26 1.72 0.40
N ALA A 111 -3.38 1.22 0.92
CA ALA A 111 -3.55 0.92 2.34
C ALA A 111 -3.36 -0.57 2.64
N ASP A 112 -3.52 -0.92 3.93
CA ASP A 112 -3.65 -2.31 4.38
C ASP A 112 -2.44 -3.19 4.06
N LEU A 113 -1.25 -2.60 3.93
CA LEU A 113 -0.01 -3.28 3.55
C LEU A 113 0.65 -3.97 4.74
N HIS A 114 -0.08 -4.85 5.42
CA HIS A 114 0.47 -5.71 6.46
C HIS A 114 1.41 -6.77 5.88
N ARG A 115 2.11 -7.49 6.76
CA ARG A 115 3.02 -8.58 6.39
C ARG A 115 2.42 -9.63 5.46
N GLN A 116 1.12 -9.91 5.55
CA GLN A 116 0.45 -10.91 4.71
C GLN A 116 0.10 -10.39 3.32
N ASN A 117 -0.02 -9.06 3.16
CA ASN A 117 -0.44 -8.40 1.93
C ASN A 117 0.75 -7.91 1.09
N VAL A 118 1.98 -8.11 1.57
CA VAL A 118 3.23 -7.77 0.88
C VAL A 118 4.06 -9.02 0.71
N VAL A 119 4.54 -9.25 -0.50
CA VAL A 119 5.47 -10.35 -0.80
C VAL A 119 6.85 -9.84 -1.11
N PHE A 120 7.83 -10.66 -0.75
CA PHE A 120 9.21 -10.45 -1.10
C PHE A 120 9.90 -11.79 -1.31
N GLY A 121 10.71 -11.88 -2.38
CA GLY A 121 11.45 -13.10 -2.72
C GLY A 121 12.09 -13.00 -4.09
N ILE A 122 12.61 -14.11 -4.57
CA ILE A 122 13.14 -14.26 -5.93
C ILE A 122 12.13 -15.07 -6.75
N ASP A 123 11.70 -14.55 -7.89
CA ASP A 123 10.81 -15.26 -8.80
C ASP A 123 11.55 -16.38 -9.57
N GLU A 124 10.80 -17.15 -10.36
CA GLU A 124 11.35 -18.27 -11.14
C GLU A 124 12.42 -17.84 -12.18
N SER A 125 12.46 -16.55 -12.54
CA SER A 125 13.46 -15.97 -13.45
C SER A 125 14.72 -15.47 -12.74
N GLY A 126 14.80 -15.62 -11.41
CA GLY A 126 15.91 -15.08 -10.62
C GLY A 126 15.76 -13.59 -10.30
N ARG A 127 14.59 -12.98 -10.54
CA ARG A 127 14.38 -11.55 -10.33
C ARG A 127 13.86 -11.26 -8.92
N PRO A 128 14.40 -10.23 -8.24
CA PRO A 128 13.86 -9.77 -6.97
C PRO A 128 12.45 -9.21 -7.11
N ILE A 129 11.56 -9.67 -6.24
CA ILE A 129 10.19 -9.18 -6.10
C ILE A 129 10.02 -8.55 -4.72
N PHE A 130 9.39 -7.38 -4.68
CA PHE A 130 8.92 -6.71 -3.47
C PHE A 130 7.69 -5.90 -3.87
N ALA A 131 6.49 -6.37 -3.53
CA ALA A 131 5.25 -5.75 -4.00
C ALA A 131 4.06 -6.07 -3.08
N PRO A 132 3.07 -5.17 -3.01
CA PRO A 132 1.77 -5.51 -2.47
C PRO A 132 1.05 -6.52 -3.38
N LEU A 133 0.33 -7.49 -2.80
CA LEU A 133 -0.49 -8.46 -3.53
C LEU A 133 -1.99 -8.25 -3.38
N ASP A 134 -2.41 -7.62 -2.29
CA ASP A 134 -3.81 -7.33 -2.00
C ASP A 134 -4.03 -5.82 -2.13
N ILE A 135 -4.31 -5.37 -3.35
CA ILE A 135 -4.48 -3.96 -3.67
C ILE A 135 -5.96 -3.73 -3.93
N GLU A 136 -6.71 -3.48 -2.88
CA GLU A 136 -8.15 -3.20 -2.94
C GLU A 136 -8.52 -1.86 -2.29
N SER A 137 -7.60 -1.29 -1.51
CA SER A 137 -7.70 0.05 -0.94
C SER A 137 -6.55 0.91 -1.50
N ALA A 138 -6.92 1.93 -2.27
CA ALA A 138 -6.00 2.79 -3.01
C ALA A 138 -6.58 4.21 -3.08
N LEU A 139 -5.73 5.17 -3.44
CA LEU A 139 -6.06 6.60 -3.55
C LEU A 139 -6.43 7.24 -2.19
N GLU A 140 -6.00 6.62 -1.10
CA GLU A 140 -6.03 7.27 0.21
C GLU A 140 -5.03 8.43 0.27
N THR A 141 -5.35 9.45 1.04
CA THR A 141 -4.47 10.60 1.15
C THR A 141 -3.63 10.54 2.41
N TYR A 142 -2.36 10.12 2.25
CA TYR A 142 -1.42 9.99 3.36
C TYR A 142 -0.38 11.11 3.42
N SER A 143 0.07 11.40 4.64
CA SER A 143 1.20 12.28 4.93
C SER A 143 2.46 11.49 5.31
N LEU A 144 2.30 10.24 5.75
CA LEU A 144 3.36 9.38 6.24
C LEU A 144 3.26 7.96 5.64
N PRO A 145 4.37 7.35 5.20
CA PRO A 145 4.40 5.97 4.71
C PRO A 145 3.81 4.94 5.69
N SER A 146 3.93 5.13 7.01
CA SER A 146 3.36 4.21 8.00
C SER A 146 1.83 4.11 7.98
N GLN A 147 1.14 5.10 7.40
CA GLN A 147 -0.32 5.06 7.25
C GLN A 147 -0.76 4.02 6.23
N THR A 148 0.15 3.55 5.36
CA THR A 148 -0.10 2.42 4.45
C THR A 148 -0.07 1.05 5.16
N HIS A 149 0.39 1.00 6.43
CA HIS A 149 0.78 -0.22 7.17
C HIS A 149 2.04 -0.94 6.67
N LEU A 150 2.69 -0.41 5.62
CA LEU A 150 3.96 -0.97 5.13
C LEU A 150 5.09 -0.76 6.13
N LEU A 151 5.15 0.43 6.74
CA LEU A 151 6.05 0.76 7.84
C LEU A 151 5.28 0.73 9.17
N PRO A 152 5.94 0.49 10.32
CA PRO A 152 5.27 0.47 11.59
C PRO A 152 4.73 1.84 12.00
N SER A 153 3.68 1.81 12.79
CA SER A 153 3.01 2.95 13.40
C SER A 153 2.61 2.62 14.84
N THR A 154 1.89 3.53 15.49
CA THR A 154 1.23 3.26 16.78
C THR A 154 0.12 2.20 16.66
N GLU A 155 -0.42 2.01 15.46
CA GLU A 155 -1.53 1.08 15.20
C GLU A 155 -1.03 -0.29 14.74
N VAL A 156 0.07 -0.31 13.98
CA VAL A 156 0.68 -1.50 13.39
C VAL A 156 2.12 -1.66 13.89
N PRO A 157 2.40 -2.65 14.76
CA PRO A 157 3.75 -2.90 15.27
C PRO A 157 4.70 -3.43 14.19
N SER A 158 5.99 -3.39 14.47
CA SER A 158 7.07 -3.69 13.51
C SER A 158 7.08 -5.12 12.99
N ASP A 159 6.53 -6.09 13.72
CA ASP A 159 6.43 -7.50 13.33
C ASP A 159 5.22 -7.81 12.44
N LEU A 160 4.23 -6.91 12.41
CA LEU A 160 2.99 -7.03 11.62
C LEU A 160 2.97 -6.15 10.36
N CYS A 161 3.80 -5.12 10.28
CA CYS A 161 3.90 -4.27 9.10
C CYS A 161 4.41 -5.03 7.86
N GLY A 162 4.06 -4.56 6.67
CA GLY A 162 4.45 -5.19 5.40
C GLY A 162 5.97 -5.33 5.22
N PHE A 163 6.74 -4.39 5.76
CA PHE A 163 8.19 -4.36 5.62
C PHE A 163 8.94 -5.22 6.64
N ALA A 164 8.23 -5.85 7.60
CA ALA A 164 8.81 -6.66 8.67
C ALA A 164 9.73 -7.77 8.17
N GLY A 165 9.29 -8.49 7.12
CA GLY A 165 10.03 -9.63 6.58
C GLY A 165 11.35 -9.24 5.92
N PHE A 166 11.33 -8.16 5.13
CA PHE A 166 12.53 -7.61 4.53
C PHE A 166 13.53 -7.15 5.61
N LEU A 167 13.05 -6.45 6.63
CA LEU A 167 13.92 -5.99 7.71
C LEU A 167 14.59 -7.11 8.48
N LYS A 168 13.88 -8.22 8.72
CA LYS A 168 14.46 -9.40 9.38
C LYS A 168 15.66 -9.94 8.60
N ILE A 169 15.57 -9.97 7.27
CA ILE A 169 16.69 -10.39 6.42
C ILE A 169 17.80 -9.34 6.47
N ALA A 170 17.44 -8.06 6.33
CA ALA A 170 18.38 -6.95 6.42
C ALA A 170 19.09 -6.86 7.77
N SER A 171 18.50 -7.33 8.88
CA SER A 171 19.18 -7.29 10.19
C SER A 171 20.35 -8.25 10.28
N GLY A 172 20.40 -9.25 9.40
CA GLY A 172 21.54 -10.15 9.26
C GLY A 172 22.70 -9.58 8.43
N THR A 173 22.57 -8.36 7.89
CA THR A 173 23.65 -7.69 7.14
C THR A 173 24.34 -6.63 7.98
N ASP A 174 25.62 -6.39 7.70
CA ASP A 174 26.24 -5.11 8.05
C ASP A 174 25.66 -4.04 7.14
N ARG A 175 24.52 -3.52 7.56
CA ARG A 175 23.94 -2.33 6.94
C ARG A 175 24.93 -1.20 7.15
N ASP A 176 25.44 -0.62 6.08
CA ASP A 176 26.14 0.65 6.16
C ASP A 176 25.15 1.80 5.90
N LEU A 177 25.62 3.03 6.04
CA LEU A 177 24.82 4.21 5.76
C LEU A 177 24.42 4.33 4.27
N SER A 178 25.14 3.66 3.36
CA SER A 178 24.85 3.69 1.92
C SER A 178 23.52 3.02 1.60
N ILE A 179 23.22 1.89 2.27
CA ILE A 179 21.94 1.19 2.16
C ILE A 179 20.78 2.10 2.57
N THR A 180 20.91 2.76 3.71
CA THR A 180 19.90 3.69 4.24
C THR A 180 19.71 4.91 3.33
N THR A 181 20.80 5.43 2.75
CA THR A 181 20.73 6.55 1.81
C THR A 181 20.08 6.14 0.47
N ALA A 182 20.31 4.90 0.02
CA ALA A 182 19.68 4.36 -1.19
C ALA A 182 18.16 4.24 -1.06
N PHE A 183 17.65 3.79 0.09
CA PHE A 183 16.20 3.82 0.38
C PHE A 183 15.61 5.22 0.20
N ALA A 184 16.25 6.23 0.79
CA ALA A 184 15.81 7.62 0.67
C ALA A 184 15.85 8.13 -0.77
N HIS A 185 16.89 7.78 -1.54
CA HIS A 185 16.98 8.13 -2.95
C HIS A 185 15.83 7.57 -3.77
N GLY A 186 15.55 6.26 -3.67
CA GLY A 186 14.46 5.63 -4.39
C GLY A 186 13.08 6.19 -4.01
N TYR A 187 12.88 6.42 -2.70
CA TYR A 187 11.64 7.02 -2.19
C TYR A 187 11.41 8.43 -2.76
N LEU A 188 12.38 9.33 -2.60
CA LEU A 188 12.25 10.73 -2.99
C LEU A 188 12.07 10.89 -4.51
N THR A 189 12.89 10.18 -5.30
CA THR A 189 12.80 10.22 -6.77
C THR A 189 11.48 9.67 -7.28
N THR A 190 10.94 8.62 -6.64
CA THR A 190 9.64 8.06 -7.03
C THR A 190 8.49 8.98 -6.66
N VAL A 191 8.48 9.55 -5.44
CA VAL A 191 7.43 10.49 -5.03
C VAL A 191 7.39 11.69 -5.99
N GLU A 192 8.55 12.27 -6.31
CA GLU A 192 8.65 13.33 -7.33
C GLU A 192 8.21 12.88 -8.73
N LEU A 193 8.58 11.67 -9.15
CA LEU A 193 8.13 11.12 -10.43
C LEU A 193 6.61 11.06 -10.51
N VAL A 194 5.94 10.56 -9.47
CA VAL A 194 4.48 10.48 -9.40
C VAL A 194 3.87 11.87 -9.42
N LEU A 195 4.35 12.79 -8.59
CA LEU A 195 3.84 14.16 -8.48
C LEU A 195 3.97 14.94 -9.81
N GLU A 196 5.13 14.87 -10.46
CA GLU A 196 5.34 15.57 -11.74
C GLU A 196 4.53 14.96 -12.89
N ASN A 197 4.00 13.74 -12.74
CA ASN A 197 3.14 13.08 -13.72
C ASN A 197 1.68 12.99 -13.27
N ALA A 198 1.30 13.64 -12.17
CA ALA A 198 -0.05 13.64 -11.59
C ALA A 198 -1.16 13.83 -12.63
N ALA A 199 -1.05 14.86 -13.47
CA ALA A 199 -2.04 15.15 -14.50
C ALA A 199 -2.17 14.02 -15.54
N LYS A 200 -1.05 13.43 -15.98
CA LYS A 200 -1.04 12.32 -16.94
C LYS A 200 -1.56 11.03 -16.32
N ILE A 201 -1.28 10.79 -15.03
CA ILE A 201 -1.85 9.68 -14.26
C ILE A 201 -3.38 9.84 -14.20
N SER A 202 -3.86 11.03 -13.88
CA SER A 202 -5.28 11.36 -13.83
C SER A 202 -5.99 11.14 -15.17
N GLU A 203 -5.38 11.60 -16.26
CA GLU A 203 -5.86 11.37 -17.62
C GLU A 203 -5.90 9.87 -17.96
N THR A 204 -4.81 9.16 -17.65
CA THR A 204 -4.69 7.72 -17.91
C THR A 204 -5.77 6.93 -17.17
N PHE A 205 -6.07 7.28 -15.91
CA PHE A 205 -7.12 6.64 -15.14
C PHE A 205 -8.51 6.97 -15.67
N SER A 206 -8.74 8.24 -16.02
CA SER A 206 -10.02 8.71 -16.56
C SER A 206 -10.38 8.08 -17.91
N ALA A 207 -9.37 7.67 -18.69
CA ALA A 207 -9.54 6.96 -19.96
C ALA A 207 -9.91 5.47 -19.80
N LEU A 208 -9.86 4.92 -18.59
CA LEU A 208 -10.25 3.53 -18.32
C LEU A 208 -11.75 3.47 -17.98
N ASP A 209 -12.53 2.80 -18.82
CA ASP A 209 -13.98 2.61 -18.62
C ASP A 209 -14.36 2.03 -17.26
N GLN A 210 -13.46 1.25 -16.68
CA GLN A 210 -13.63 0.56 -15.42
C GLN A 210 -13.32 1.44 -14.20
N PHE A 211 -12.54 2.51 -14.35
CA PHE A 211 -11.97 3.26 -13.23
C PHE A 211 -13.04 3.82 -12.28
N LYS A 212 -14.07 4.49 -12.83
CA LYS A 212 -15.18 5.02 -12.02
C LYS A 212 -16.10 3.93 -11.44
N LYS A 213 -16.14 2.77 -12.10
CA LYS A 213 -17.01 1.64 -11.73
C LYS A 213 -16.32 0.64 -10.79
N ALA A 214 -15.02 0.79 -10.57
CA ALA A 214 -14.27 -0.09 -9.69
C ALA A 214 -14.47 0.37 -8.23
N PRO A 215 -15.05 -0.48 -7.36
CA PRO A 215 -15.12 -0.16 -5.94
C PRO A 215 -13.72 -0.11 -5.32
N VAL A 216 -13.50 0.84 -4.41
CA VAL A 216 -12.35 0.89 -3.51
C VAL A 216 -12.80 0.37 -2.15
N ARG A 217 -12.08 -0.60 -1.58
CA ARG A 217 -12.34 -1.13 -0.24
C ARG A 217 -12.06 -0.06 0.80
N LEU A 218 -12.98 0.07 1.75
CA LEU A 218 -12.86 0.93 2.92
C LEU A 218 -12.78 0.06 4.18
N PHE A 219 -11.84 0.41 5.06
CA PHE A 219 -11.71 -0.19 6.37
C PHE A 219 -12.32 0.76 7.40
N LEU A 220 -13.46 0.38 7.96
CA LEU A 220 -14.07 1.16 9.04
C LEU A 220 -13.35 0.91 10.36
N ARG A 221 -12.88 -0.33 10.57
CA ARG A 221 -12.25 -0.78 11.82
C ARG A 221 -11.23 -1.88 11.48
N ALA A 222 -10.25 -2.10 12.36
CA ALA A 222 -9.25 -3.14 12.16
C ALA A 222 -9.88 -4.55 12.23
N THR A 223 -9.55 -5.45 11.31
CA THR A 223 -10.13 -6.81 11.20
C THR A 223 -10.10 -7.61 12.50
N ARG A 224 -9.02 -7.51 13.29
CA ARG A 224 -8.89 -8.16 14.60
C ARG A 224 -10.01 -7.82 15.58
N GLN A 225 -10.61 -6.64 15.45
CA GLN A 225 -11.70 -6.22 16.32
C GLN A 225 -12.98 -7.00 16.01
N TYR A 226 -13.24 -7.30 14.74
CA TYR A 226 -14.36 -8.16 14.34
C TYR A 226 -14.18 -9.61 14.80
N TYR A 227 -12.96 -10.14 14.70
CA TYR A 227 -12.65 -11.47 15.22
C TYR A 227 -12.96 -11.63 16.71
N SER A 228 -12.65 -10.61 17.52
CA SER A 228 -12.95 -10.65 18.96
C SER A 228 -14.44 -10.86 19.27
N TRP A 229 -15.32 -10.43 18.36
CA TRP A 229 -16.77 -10.64 18.45
C TRP A 229 -17.20 -11.98 17.87
N LEU A 230 -16.69 -12.38 16.70
CA LEU A 230 -17.01 -13.68 16.09
C LEU A 230 -16.62 -14.83 17.01
N GLU A 231 -15.53 -14.67 17.75
CA GLU A 231 -15.03 -15.63 18.73
C GLU A 231 -15.70 -15.51 20.11
N GLN A 232 -16.68 -14.61 20.28
CA GLN A 232 -17.45 -14.39 21.50
C GLN A 232 -16.58 -14.21 22.76
N THR A 233 -15.45 -13.52 22.65
CA THR A 233 -14.48 -13.35 23.75
C THR A 233 -14.99 -12.48 24.92
N GLY A 234 -16.26 -12.10 24.93
CA GLY A 234 -16.90 -11.32 26.00
C GLY A 234 -16.49 -9.84 26.05
N ARG A 235 -15.68 -9.36 25.09
CA ARG A 235 -15.26 -7.95 25.03
C ARG A 235 -16.27 -7.12 24.25
N ALA A 236 -16.74 -6.03 24.84
CA ALA A 236 -17.49 -5.01 24.12
C ALA A 236 -16.61 -4.42 23.01
N ILE A 237 -17.16 -4.28 21.80
CA ILE A 237 -16.50 -3.58 20.71
C ILE A 237 -16.76 -2.08 20.89
N GLU A 238 -15.68 -1.31 21.05
CA GLU A 238 -15.72 0.16 21.16
C GLU A 238 -14.91 0.80 20.01
N PRO A 239 -15.47 1.81 19.29
CA PRO A 239 -16.88 2.26 19.34
C PRO A 239 -17.89 1.17 18.95
N PRO A 240 -19.18 1.29 19.33
CA PRO A 240 -20.20 0.30 18.99
C PRO A 240 -20.32 0.04 17.49
N LEU A 241 -20.61 -1.21 17.12
CA LEU A 241 -20.83 -1.63 15.74
C LEU A 241 -22.03 -0.92 15.10
N HIS A 242 -21.88 -0.50 13.86
CA HIS A 242 -22.96 0.02 13.02
C HIS A 242 -23.89 -1.10 12.54
N GLU A 243 -25.10 -0.73 12.11
CA GLU A 243 -26.12 -1.69 11.65
C GLU A 243 -25.61 -2.56 10.50
N SER A 244 -24.93 -1.96 9.52
CA SER A 244 -24.35 -2.70 8.38
C SER A 244 -23.17 -3.59 8.77
N GLU A 245 -22.43 -3.28 9.85
CA GLU A 245 -21.42 -4.19 10.40
C GLU A 245 -22.10 -5.37 11.10
N TRP A 246 -23.12 -5.09 11.91
CA TRP A 246 -23.93 -6.11 12.58
C TRP A 246 -24.54 -7.10 11.60
N GLU A 247 -25.08 -6.63 10.48
CA GLU A 247 -25.71 -7.51 9.49
C GLU A 247 -24.70 -8.48 8.87
N GLN A 248 -23.49 -8.01 8.54
CA GLN A 248 -22.42 -8.85 7.99
C GLN A 248 -21.88 -9.83 9.05
N LEU A 249 -21.63 -9.35 10.26
CA LEU A 249 -21.13 -10.18 11.36
C LEU A 249 -22.12 -11.29 11.76
N LYS A 250 -23.43 -11.01 11.77
CA LYS A 250 -24.47 -12.04 12.02
C LYS A 250 -24.44 -13.20 11.01
N ARG A 251 -23.89 -12.98 9.82
CA ARG A 251 -23.69 -14.01 8.78
C ARG A 251 -22.37 -14.78 8.95
N GLY A 252 -21.51 -14.38 9.89
CA GLY A 252 -20.18 -14.93 10.07
C GLY A 252 -19.12 -14.32 9.15
N ASP A 253 -19.43 -13.21 8.48
CA ASP A 253 -18.50 -12.50 7.60
C ASP A 253 -17.71 -11.44 8.37
N ILE A 254 -16.47 -11.20 7.94
CA ILE A 254 -15.76 -9.97 8.30
C ILE A 254 -16.34 -8.82 7.45
N PRO A 255 -16.81 -7.72 8.06
CA PRO A 255 -17.41 -6.60 7.33
C PRO A 255 -16.53 -6.08 6.19
N TYR A 256 -17.17 -5.91 5.03
CA TYR A 256 -16.53 -5.50 3.79
C TYR A 256 -17.29 -4.31 3.20
N PHE A 257 -16.67 -3.13 3.32
CA PHE A 257 -17.24 -1.89 2.79
C PHE A 257 -16.48 -1.45 1.56
N VAL A 258 -17.20 -0.84 0.63
CA VAL A 258 -16.63 -0.27 -0.57
C VAL A 258 -17.22 1.09 -0.86
N ARG A 259 -16.55 1.85 -1.73
CA ARG A 259 -17.07 3.10 -2.26
C ARG A 259 -16.58 3.31 -3.69
N PHE A 260 -17.39 3.97 -4.51
CA PHE A 260 -17.08 4.28 -5.90
C PHE A 260 -16.53 5.70 -6.01
N LEU A 261 -15.62 5.95 -6.96
CA LEU A 261 -14.89 7.22 -7.03
C LEU A 261 -15.79 8.45 -7.23
N ASP A 262 -16.94 8.28 -7.88
CA ASP A 262 -17.94 9.32 -8.14
C ASP A 262 -19.06 9.36 -7.08
N SER A 263 -18.97 8.54 -6.04
CA SER A 263 -19.96 8.45 -4.96
C SER A 263 -19.36 8.79 -3.60
N LYS A 264 -20.19 9.45 -2.78
CA LYS A 264 -19.92 9.66 -1.35
C LYS A 264 -20.49 8.54 -0.49
N GLU A 265 -21.33 7.68 -1.07
CA GLU A 265 -21.97 6.59 -0.34
C GLU A 265 -20.97 5.48 -0.09
N ILE A 266 -20.96 5.01 1.16
CA ILE A 266 -20.29 3.77 1.52
C ILE A 266 -21.30 2.65 1.30
N MET A 267 -20.88 1.63 0.57
CA MET A 267 -21.70 0.50 0.17
C MET A 267 -21.19 -0.77 0.84
N TYR A 268 -22.07 -1.75 0.99
CA TYR A 268 -21.73 -3.09 1.43
C TYR A 268 -22.64 -4.12 0.75
N PHE A 269 -22.27 -5.40 0.80
CA PHE A 269 -23.07 -6.47 0.22
C PHE A 269 -24.21 -6.87 1.16
N HIS A 270 -25.44 -6.53 0.79
CA HIS A 270 -26.65 -6.94 1.50
C HIS A 270 -27.15 -8.31 1.07
N GLU A 271 -26.98 -8.62 -0.21
CA GLU A 271 -27.30 -9.88 -0.85
C GLU A 271 -26.12 -10.30 -1.76
N PRO A 272 -26.03 -11.58 -2.16
CA PRO A 272 -24.97 -12.03 -3.05
C PRO A 272 -24.91 -11.19 -4.33
N ALA A 273 -23.76 -10.55 -4.57
CA ALA A 273 -23.50 -9.66 -5.71
C ALA A 273 -24.31 -8.35 -5.77
N THR A 274 -25.09 -8.03 -4.73
CA THR A 274 -25.86 -6.77 -4.66
C THR A 274 -25.32 -5.86 -3.56
N LEU A 275 -24.90 -4.66 -3.96
CA LEU A 275 -24.45 -3.61 -3.06
C LEU A 275 -25.61 -2.69 -2.65
N GLN A 276 -25.62 -2.27 -1.39
CA GLN A 276 -26.52 -1.22 -0.91
C GLN A 276 -25.79 -0.20 -0.02
N PRO A 277 -26.33 1.02 0.15
CA PRO A 277 -25.76 2.01 1.06
C PRO A 277 -25.71 1.50 2.50
N ALA A 278 -24.57 1.71 3.16
CA ALA A 278 -24.37 1.38 4.56
C ALA A 278 -25.04 2.41 5.47
N ASN A 279 -25.73 1.94 6.51
CA ASN A 279 -26.27 2.80 7.55
C ASN A 279 -25.18 3.07 8.60
N LEU A 280 -24.49 4.19 8.42
CA LEU A 280 -23.38 4.65 9.27
C LEU A 280 -23.78 5.89 10.10
N ALA A 281 -25.07 6.05 10.44
CA ALA A 281 -25.58 7.27 11.08
C ALA A 281 -24.89 7.65 12.41
N SER A 282 -24.32 6.68 13.15
CA SER A 282 -23.54 6.93 14.37
C SER A 282 -22.04 7.18 14.14
N ALA A 283 -21.58 7.10 12.89
CA ALA A 283 -20.17 7.05 12.54
C ALA A 283 -19.55 8.44 12.27
N LEU A 284 -20.37 9.44 11.98
CA LEU A 284 -19.96 10.82 11.72
C LEU A 284 -19.48 11.57 12.98
N THR A 285 -19.67 10.99 14.17
CA THR A 285 -19.12 11.53 15.43
C THR A 285 -17.72 10.99 15.74
N ASP A 286 -17.28 9.92 15.07
CA ASP A 286 -15.93 9.39 15.23
C ASP A 286 -14.97 10.11 14.27
N ARG A 287 -14.03 10.89 14.82
CA ARG A 287 -13.02 11.62 14.04
C ARG A 287 -12.15 10.68 13.18
N GLY A 288 -11.97 9.42 13.61
CA GLY A 288 -11.21 8.43 12.85
C GLY A 288 -11.91 8.04 11.56
N LEU A 289 -13.23 7.83 11.62
CA LEU A 289 -14.04 7.48 10.45
C LEU A 289 -14.28 8.68 9.54
N ALA A 290 -14.44 9.89 10.10
CA ALA A 290 -14.61 11.10 9.30
C ALA A 290 -13.46 11.34 8.30
N ASN A 291 -12.22 10.96 8.67
CA ASN A 291 -11.04 11.07 7.84
C ASN A 291 -10.95 9.99 6.74
N SER A 292 -11.41 8.76 6.99
CA SER A 292 -11.49 7.69 5.97
C SER A 292 -12.71 7.84 5.06
N ILE A 293 -13.74 8.56 5.50
CA ILE A 293 -14.95 8.87 4.72
C ILE A 293 -14.73 10.04 3.76
N THR A 294 -13.78 10.94 4.00
CA THR A 294 -13.55 12.11 3.13
C THR A 294 -12.68 11.75 1.91
N PHE A 295 -13.28 11.14 0.88
CA PHE A 295 -12.73 11.37 -0.46
C PHE A 295 -13.05 12.80 -0.87
N GLN A 296 -12.03 13.47 -1.38
CA GLN A 296 -12.24 14.69 -2.12
C GLN A 296 -13.03 14.37 -3.39
N LYS A 297 -13.99 15.23 -3.72
CA LYS A 297 -14.89 15.10 -4.87
C LYS A 297 -14.13 15.05 -6.21
N ASP A 298 -12.84 15.37 -6.18
CA ASP A 298 -11.89 15.41 -7.27
C ASP A 298 -10.64 14.58 -6.88
N VAL A 299 -10.82 13.27 -6.69
CA VAL A 299 -9.82 12.35 -6.12
C VAL A 299 -8.44 12.47 -6.78
N LEU A 300 -8.39 12.62 -8.10
CA LEU A 300 -7.12 12.65 -8.84
C LEU A 300 -6.43 14.01 -8.85
N PRO A 301 -7.12 15.14 -9.13
CA PRO A 301 -6.58 16.47 -8.88
C PRO A 301 -6.14 16.65 -7.43
N GLY A 302 -7.01 16.32 -6.47
CA GLY A 302 -6.81 16.53 -5.04
C GLY A 302 -5.70 15.68 -4.40
N LEU A 303 -5.40 14.48 -4.91
CA LEU A 303 -4.30 13.62 -4.40
C LEU A 303 -2.95 14.34 -4.50
N PHE A 304 -2.78 15.17 -5.53
CA PHE A 304 -1.50 15.78 -5.91
C PHE A 304 -1.48 17.31 -5.82
N GLU A 305 -2.65 17.95 -5.68
CA GLU A 305 -2.76 19.42 -5.67
C GLU A 305 -2.58 20.05 -4.29
N ASP A 306 -2.57 19.28 -3.19
CA ASP A 306 -2.30 19.82 -1.85
C ASP A 306 -0.79 19.96 -1.63
N PRO A 307 -0.24 21.21 -1.64
CA PRO A 307 1.20 21.41 -1.53
C PRO A 307 1.73 21.06 -0.15
N LYS A 308 0.89 21.18 0.89
CA LYS A 308 1.28 20.81 2.25
C LYS A 308 1.48 19.31 2.35
N LYS A 309 0.55 18.52 1.80
CA LYS A 309 0.67 17.06 1.77
C LYS A 309 1.83 16.59 0.91
N THR A 310 2.04 17.19 -0.25
CA THR A 310 3.22 16.94 -1.10
C THR A 310 4.51 17.17 -0.32
N ASN A 311 4.60 18.29 0.40
CA ASN A 311 5.74 18.63 1.24
C ASN A 311 5.89 17.66 2.42
N ASP A 312 4.80 17.20 3.03
CA ASP A 312 4.84 16.21 4.12
C ASP A 312 5.31 14.83 3.61
N LEU A 313 4.83 14.38 2.45
CA LEU A 313 5.27 13.13 1.81
C LEU A 313 6.78 13.14 1.56
N LEU A 314 7.33 14.24 1.04
CA LEU A 314 8.76 14.37 0.81
C LEU A 314 9.55 14.48 2.12
N LYS A 315 9.16 15.40 3.02
CA LYS A 315 9.91 15.71 4.24
C LYS A 315 9.70 14.67 5.33
N ALA A 316 8.46 14.50 5.78
CA ALA A 316 8.14 13.62 6.89
C ALA A 316 8.26 12.15 6.48
N GLY A 317 7.89 11.83 5.24
CA GLY A 317 8.00 10.47 4.72
C GLY A 317 9.42 9.95 4.63
N VAL A 318 10.36 10.73 4.07
CA VAL A 318 11.78 10.29 4.01
C VAL A 318 12.39 10.16 5.41
N LEU A 319 12.07 11.06 6.33
CA LEU A 319 12.57 10.99 7.70
C LEU A 319 12.02 9.77 8.45
N GLN A 320 10.75 9.42 8.25
CA GLN A 320 10.17 8.21 8.83
C GLN A 320 10.84 6.96 8.28
N LEU A 321 11.07 6.89 6.97
CA LEU A 321 11.78 5.78 6.33
C LEU A 321 13.21 5.63 6.88
N LEU A 322 13.95 6.73 6.97
CA LEU A 322 15.33 6.73 7.47
C LEU A 322 15.41 6.30 8.93
N ARG A 323 14.54 6.82 9.81
CA ARG A 323 14.44 6.39 11.22
C ARG A 323 14.23 4.89 11.34
N PHE A 324 13.45 4.32 10.42
CA PHE A 324 13.17 2.89 10.44
C PHE A 324 14.32 2.04 9.91
N CYS A 325 14.99 2.48 8.85
CA CYS A 325 16.13 1.78 8.27
C CYS A 325 17.38 1.84 9.16
N ASP A 326 17.48 2.87 10.01
CA ASP A 326 18.58 3.18 10.93
C ASP A 326 18.61 2.29 12.21
N GLY A 327 18.49 0.98 12.04
CA GLY A 327 18.37 0.03 13.15
C GLY A 327 19.57 -0.06 14.11
N LYS A 328 20.78 0.36 13.70
CA LYS A 328 22.02 0.30 14.51
C LYS A 328 22.45 1.66 15.09
N ARG A 329 21.66 2.73 14.91
CA ARG A 329 22.04 4.11 15.30
C ARG A 329 23.44 4.51 14.79
N GLN A 330 23.69 4.27 13.51
CA GLN A 330 24.99 4.54 12.88
C GLN A 330 25.29 6.04 12.81
N THR A 331 26.53 6.48 13.05
CA THR A 331 26.92 7.87 12.84
C THR A 331 27.76 8.01 11.59
N GLY A 332 27.70 9.18 10.95
CA GLY A 332 28.48 9.50 9.76
C GLY A 332 27.66 10.12 8.65
N ARG A 333 28.31 10.30 7.50
CA ARG A 333 27.74 10.88 6.29
C ARG A 333 27.80 9.86 5.17
N SER A 334 26.74 9.78 4.39
CA SER A 334 26.67 8.95 3.19
C SER A 334 25.97 9.70 2.07
N GLN A 335 26.37 9.41 0.83
CA GLN A 335 25.76 9.93 -0.38
C GLN A 335 25.42 8.78 -1.30
N TYR A 336 24.21 8.80 -1.86
CA TYR A 336 23.75 7.86 -2.88
C TYR A 336 22.89 8.61 -3.89
N GLY A 337 23.30 8.58 -5.17
CA GLY A 337 22.74 9.45 -6.18
C GLY A 337 22.77 10.92 -5.74
N ASP A 338 21.63 11.58 -5.84
CA ASP A 338 21.47 13.00 -5.46
C ASP A 338 21.12 13.23 -3.98
N VAL A 339 21.07 12.17 -3.17
CA VAL A 339 20.70 12.25 -1.74
C VAL A 339 21.95 12.13 -0.87
N THR A 340 22.08 13.05 0.07
CA THR A 340 23.05 12.97 1.16
C THR A 340 22.32 12.82 2.48
N CYS A 341 22.69 11.82 3.26
CA CYS A 341 22.22 11.63 4.63
C CYS A 341 23.38 11.78 5.61
N GLU A 342 23.17 12.56 6.67
CA GLU A 342 24.11 12.69 7.79
C GLU A 342 23.41 12.29 9.09
N PHE A 343 24.06 11.42 9.86
CA PHE A 343 23.56 10.91 11.13
C PHE A 343 24.54 11.26 12.25
N SER A 344 24.05 11.93 13.28
CA SER A 344 24.75 12.13 14.55
C SER A 344 24.07 11.32 15.67
N ALA A 345 24.60 11.36 16.89
CA ALA A 345 23.95 10.70 18.02
C ALA A 345 22.53 11.21 18.28
N GLU A 346 22.27 12.49 17.96
CA GLU A 346 21.03 13.18 18.34
C GLU A 346 20.15 13.54 17.15
N GLU A 347 20.72 13.60 15.95
CA GLU A 347 20.08 14.24 14.81
C GLU A 347 20.30 13.44 13.52
N MET A 348 19.37 13.60 12.58
CA MET A 348 19.53 13.18 11.20
C MET A 348 19.24 14.35 10.26
N PHE A 349 20.05 14.42 9.20
CA PHE A 349 19.94 15.43 8.16
C PHE A 349 19.81 14.75 6.80
N VAL A 350 18.92 15.28 5.97
CA VAL A 350 18.74 14.83 4.59
C VAL A 350 18.83 16.04 3.69
N THR A 351 19.71 15.96 2.71
CA THR A 351 19.77 16.91 1.60
C THR A 351 19.50 16.15 0.31
N TRP A 352 18.61 16.66 -0.51
CA TRP A 352 18.32 16.12 -1.83
C TRP A 352 18.22 17.25 -2.85
N ARG A 353 19.24 17.33 -3.72
CA ARG A 353 19.44 18.44 -4.67
C ARG A 353 19.31 19.79 -3.96
N ASP A 354 18.75 20.78 -4.65
CA ASP A 354 18.29 22.08 -4.15
C ASP A 354 16.83 22.04 -3.64
N LYS A 355 16.13 20.91 -3.82
CA LYS A 355 14.69 20.78 -3.52
C LYS A 355 14.39 20.53 -2.05
N LEU A 356 15.29 19.84 -1.32
CA LEU A 356 15.02 19.40 0.04
C LEU A 356 16.24 19.54 0.93
N LYS A 357 16.06 20.22 2.06
CA LYS A 357 16.98 20.19 3.20
C LYS A 357 16.16 20.07 4.47
N VAL A 358 16.24 18.92 5.13
CA VAL A 358 15.49 18.63 6.35
C VAL A 358 16.38 18.08 7.44
N LYS A 359 15.97 18.38 8.67
CA LYS A 359 16.63 17.98 9.90
C LYS A 359 15.56 17.46 10.86
N CYS A 360 15.83 16.38 11.57
CA CYS A 360 15.02 16.01 12.72
C CYS A 360 15.85 15.35 13.82
N ALA A 361 15.32 15.36 15.05
CA ALA A 361 15.88 14.59 16.14
C ALA A 361 15.79 13.09 15.83
N ARG A 362 16.77 12.31 16.27
CA ARG A 362 16.88 10.86 16.06
C ARG A 362 16.12 10.01 17.09
N LYS A 363 15.35 10.66 17.99
CA LYS A 363 14.64 10.01 19.09
C LYS A 363 13.63 8.97 18.64
#